data_AF-A0A9Q3KEG3-F1
#
_entry.id   AF-A0A9Q3KEG3-F1
#
_cell.length_a   1.000
_cell.length_b   1.000
_cell.length_c   1.000
_cell.angle_alpha   90.00
_cell.angle_beta   90.00
_cell.angle_gamma   90.00
#
_symmetry.space_group_name_H-M   'P 1'
#
loop_
_entity.id
_entity.type
_entity.pdbx_description
1 polymer ?
#
loop_
_entity_poly.entity_id
_entity_poly.type
_entity_poly.pdbx_seq_one_letter_code
_entity_poly.pdbx_strand_id
1 'polypeptide(L)'
;MNWVTALPPSGDRSYNACLVIVDRYSKTPIFLPCHKDDTAMDTALLLWSRVSSHTGLFKNIISDRDPKFTSVLWTNIHRLFGTNISLSTAYHPQTDGLSERMIKTLEDMIRRFCAYGL
;
A
#
# COMPACT_ATOMS: atom_id res chain seq x y z
N MET A 1 4.32 3.19 1.12
CA MET A 1 3.17 2.28 0.95
C MET A 1 2.75 1.84 2.34
N ASN A 2 1.44 1.85 2.62
CA ASN A 2 0.90 1.51 3.94
C ASN A 2 -0.45 0.79 3.80
N TRP A 3 -0.83 0.03 4.82
CA TRP A 3 -2.11 -0.66 4.91
C TRP A 3 -3.08 0.10 5.79
N VAL A 4 -4.31 0.26 5.30
CA VAL A 4 -5.47 0.58 6.13
C VAL A 4 -6.20 -0.72 6.37
N THR A 5 -6.26 -1.17 7.63
CA THR A 5 -6.85 -2.46 8.00
C THR A 5 -8.07 -2.27 8.89
N ALA A 6 -8.76 -3.38 9.22
CA ALA A 6 -9.96 -3.39 10.07
C ALA A 6 -11.12 -2.55 9.51
N LEU A 7 -11.25 -2.51 8.17
CA LEU A 7 -12.40 -1.94 7.51
C LEU A 7 -13.58 -2.92 7.56
N PRO A 8 -14.84 -2.43 7.62
CA PRO A 8 -15.99 -3.29 7.49
C PRO A 8 -15.95 -4.02 6.13
N PRO A 9 -16.19 -5.34 6.09
CA PRO A 9 -16.22 -6.09 4.84
C PRO A 9 -17.17 -5.46 3.82
N SER A 10 -16.65 -5.13 2.64
CA SER A 10 -17.39 -4.32 1.65
C SER A 10 -17.30 -4.91 0.23
N GLY A 11 -18.39 -4.79 -0.53
CA GLY A 11 -18.53 -5.25 -1.92
C GLY A 11 -18.64 -6.77 -2.10
N ASP A 12 -18.76 -7.22 -3.35
CA ASP A 12 -19.00 -8.63 -3.71
C ASP A 12 -17.90 -9.59 -3.21
N ARG A 13 -16.68 -9.09 -3.05
CA ARG A 13 -15.51 -9.85 -2.58
C ARG A 13 -15.20 -9.67 -1.10
N SER A 14 -16.04 -8.92 -0.38
CA SER A 14 -15.91 -8.69 1.07
C SER A 14 -14.51 -8.25 1.50
N TYR A 15 -13.94 -7.27 0.80
CA TYR A 15 -12.63 -6.72 1.15
C TYR A 15 -12.71 -6.01 2.51
N ASN A 16 -11.70 -6.22 3.34
CA ASN A 16 -11.63 -5.70 4.73
C ASN A 16 -10.35 -4.90 5.01
N ALA A 17 -9.53 -4.67 3.98
CA ALA A 17 -8.34 -3.83 4.02
C ALA A 17 -8.17 -3.06 2.70
N CYS A 18 -7.35 -2.02 2.75
CA CYS A 18 -6.93 -1.24 1.59
C CYS A 18 -5.42 -1.01 1.64
N LEU A 19 -4.74 -1.33 0.55
CA LEU A 19 -3.34 -1.04 0.34
C LEU A 19 -3.22 0.32 -0.34
N VAL A 20 -2.53 1.25 0.33
CA VAL A 20 -2.37 2.63 -0.12
C VAL A 20 -0.95 2.82 -0.64
N ILE A 21 -0.86 3.18 -1.91
CA ILE A 21 0.39 3.47 -2.60
C ILE A 21 0.30 4.92 -3.07
N VAL A 22 1.32 5.71 -2.80
CA VAL A 22 1.41 7.09 -3.29
C VAL A 22 2.65 7.19 -4.15
N ASP A 23 2.47 7.52 -5.42
CA ASP A 23 3.61 7.86 -6.26
C ASP A 23 4.16 9.22 -5.81
N ARG A 24 5.44 9.24 -5.41
CA ARG A 24 6.08 10.47 -4.93
C ARG A 24 6.36 11.46 -6.06
N TYR A 25 6.39 11.03 -7.31
CA TYR A 25 6.57 11.95 -8.45
C TYR A 25 5.26 12.63 -8.82
N SER A 26 4.26 11.87 -9.26
CA SER A 26 2.96 12.41 -9.69
C SER A 26 2.07 12.89 -8.54
N LYS A 27 2.38 12.52 -7.29
CA LYS A 27 1.53 12.72 -6.10
C LYS A 27 0.18 12.00 -6.19
N THR A 28 0.02 11.10 -7.16
CA THR A 28 -1.22 10.35 -7.35
C THR A 28 -1.29 9.21 -6.33
N PRO A 29 -2.36 9.14 -5.54
CA PRO A 29 -2.62 7.99 -4.70
C PRO A 29 -3.30 6.87 -5.50
N ILE A 30 -2.94 5.64 -5.18
CA ILE A 30 -3.50 4.41 -5.73
C ILE A 30 -4.00 3.60 -4.54
N PHE A 31 -5.30 3.27 -4.57
CA PHE A 31 -5.98 2.53 -3.53
C PHE A 31 -6.35 1.15 -4.06
N LEU A 32 -5.86 0.11 -3.41
CA LEU A 32 -6.09 -1.27 -3.82
C LEU A 32 -6.87 -2.00 -2.73
N PRO A 33 -8.13 -2.38 -2.98
CA PRO A 33 -8.90 -3.18 -2.03
C PRO A 33 -8.29 -4.58 -1.93
N CYS A 34 -8.20 -5.09 -0.71
CA CYS A 34 -7.47 -6.30 -0.36
C CYS A 34 -7.99 -6.88 0.95
N HIS A 35 -7.43 -8.01 1.36
CA HIS A 35 -7.77 -8.65 2.61
C HIS A 35 -6.64 -8.47 3.64
N LYS A 36 -7.01 -8.26 4.90
CA LYS A 36 -6.06 -8.15 6.02
C LYS A 36 -5.13 -9.37 6.08
N ASP A 37 -5.66 -10.54 5.73
CA ASP A 37 -4.96 -11.82 5.80
C ASP A 37 -4.22 -12.18 4.50
N ASP A 38 -4.18 -11.27 3.51
CA ASP A 38 -3.46 -11.49 2.25
C ASP A 38 -2.00 -11.81 2.51
N THR A 39 -1.47 -12.80 1.81
CA THR A 39 -0.06 -13.18 1.95
C THR A 39 0.86 -12.16 1.26
N ALA A 40 2.16 -12.29 1.50
CA ALA A 40 3.16 -11.53 0.74
C ALA A 40 3.06 -11.77 -0.78
N MET A 41 2.67 -13.00 -1.19
CA MET A 41 2.50 -13.36 -2.58
C MET A 41 1.27 -12.68 -3.19
N ASP A 42 0.13 -12.71 -2.49
CA ASP A 42 -1.10 -12.05 -2.92
C ASP A 42 -0.87 -10.55 -3.08
N THR A 43 -0.17 -9.95 -2.11
CA THR A 43 0.23 -8.55 -2.16
C THR A 43 1.10 -8.26 -3.38
N ALA A 44 2.07 -9.12 -3.69
CA ALA A 44 2.96 -8.92 -4.84
C ALA A 44 2.21 -9.00 -6.17
N LEU A 45 1.30 -9.97 -6.29
CA LEU A 45 0.43 -10.13 -7.45
C LEU A 45 -0.53 -8.95 -7.60
N LEU A 46 -1.09 -8.44 -6.51
CA LEU A 46 -1.94 -7.26 -6.50
C LEU A 46 -1.17 -6.02 -6.98
N LEU A 47 0.04 -5.80 -6.44
CA LEU A 47 0.89 -4.67 -6.79
C LEU A 47 1.34 -4.75 -8.26
N TRP A 48 1.69 -5.94 -8.73
CA TRP A 48 2.04 -6.16 -10.13
C TRP A 48 0.85 -5.92 -11.06
N SER A 49 -0.27 -6.62 -10.85
CA SER A 49 -1.40 -6.57 -11.78
C SER A 49 -2.04 -5.19 -11.88
N ARG A 50 -2.16 -4.48 -10.75
CA ARG A 50 -2.90 -3.21 -10.68
C ARG A 50 -2.04 -1.98 -10.85
N VAL A 51 -0.77 -2.05 -10.49
CA VAL A 51 0.05 -0.84 -10.36
C VAL A 51 1.12 -0.76 -11.44
N SER A 52 1.78 -1.89 -11.77
CA SER A 52 2.76 -1.90 -12.87
C SER A 52 2.14 -1.54 -14.22
N SER A 53 0.85 -1.87 -14.41
CA SER A 53 0.07 -1.50 -15.59
C SER A 53 -0.24 -0.01 -15.67
N HIS A 54 -0.29 0.69 -14.53
CA HIS A 54 -0.67 2.10 -14.46
C HIS A 54 0.55 3.04 -14.47
N THR A 55 1.58 2.73 -13.69
CA THR A 55 2.75 3.60 -13.48
C THR A 55 4.02 3.09 -14.15
N GLY A 56 3.99 1.88 -14.72
CA GLY A 56 5.19 1.16 -15.13
C GLY A 56 5.95 0.57 -13.94
N LEU A 57 7.21 0.20 -14.17
CA LEU A 57 8.07 -0.40 -13.14
C LEU A 57 8.51 0.63 -12.10
N PHE A 58 8.26 0.33 -10.83
CA PHE A 58 8.81 1.09 -9.72
C PHE A 58 10.32 0.94 -9.66
N LYS A 59 11.03 2.06 -9.57
CA LYS A 59 12.47 2.06 -9.31
C LYS A 59 12.78 1.91 -7.82
N ASN A 60 12.02 2.62 -6.98
CA ASN A 60 12.22 2.64 -5.53
C ASN A 60 10.87 2.57 -4.82
N ILE A 61 10.70 1.61 -3.92
CA ILE A 61 9.51 1.49 -3.06
C ILE A 61 9.92 1.76 -1.62
N ILE A 62 9.21 2.68 -0.97
CA ILE A 62 9.29 2.86 0.48
C ILE A 62 8.06 2.23 1.11
N SER A 63 8.28 1.35 2.07
CA SER A 63 7.23 0.64 2.77
C SER A 63 7.57 0.50 4.25
N ASP A 64 6.55 0.39 5.09
CA ASP A 64 6.75 0.04 6.50
C ASP A 64 7.26 -1.39 6.65
N ARG A 65 7.80 -1.71 7.84
CA ARG A 65 8.38 -3.02 8.18
C ARG A 65 7.34 -4.12 8.42
N ASP A 66 6.25 -4.11 7.66
CA ASP A 66 5.26 -5.18 7.73
C ASP A 66 5.92 -6.53 7.35
N PRO A 67 5.65 -7.62 8.09
CA PRO A 67 6.14 -8.97 7.76
C PRO A 67 5.93 -9.38 6.30
N LYS A 68 4.84 -8.91 5.66
CA LYS A 68 4.56 -9.18 4.25
C LYS A 68 5.65 -8.61 3.32
N PHE A 69 6.19 -7.43 3.65
CA PHE A 69 7.22 -6.73 2.89
C PHE A 69 8.65 -7.12 3.27
N THR A 70 8.83 -7.89 4.34
CA THR A 70 10.15 -8.42 4.76
C THR A 70 10.38 -9.86 4.35
N SER A 71 9.40 -10.50 3.69
CA SER A 71 9.52 -11.89 3.25
C SER A 71 10.63 -12.07 2.20
N VAL A 72 11.25 -13.26 2.22
CA VAL A 72 12.27 -13.65 1.23
C VAL A 72 11.70 -13.60 -0.19
N LEU A 73 10.43 -13.99 -0.34
CA LEU A 73 9.69 -13.88 -1.60
C LEU A 73 9.69 -12.45 -2.12
N TRP A 74 9.29 -11.49 -1.27
CA TRP A 74 9.23 -10.07 -1.63
C TRP A 74 10.59 -9.53 -2.09
N THR A 75 11.65 -9.86 -1.34
CA THR A 75 13.02 -9.45 -1.68
C THR A 75 13.47 -10.01 -3.03
N ASN A 76 13.20 -11.29 -3.29
CA ASN A 76 13.56 -11.95 -4.54
C ASN A 76 12.78 -11.37 -5.74
N ILE A 77 11.49 -11.12 -5.57
CA ILE A 77 10.64 -10.50 -6.59
C ILE A 77 11.21 -9.13 -6.99
N HIS A 78 11.50 -8.28 -6.01
CA HIS A 78 12.04 -6.95 -6.31
C HIS A 78 13.45 -6.97 -6.90
N ARG A 79 14.29 -7.94 -6.50
CA ARG A 79 15.60 -8.17 -7.12
C ARG A 79 15.48 -8.56 -8.59
N LEU A 80 14.52 -9.42 -8.95
CA LEU A 80 14.26 -9.79 -10.34
C LEU A 80 13.81 -8.59 -11.19
N PHE A 81 13.01 -7.70 -10.62
CA PHE A 81 12.52 -6.50 -11.31
C PHE A 81 13.49 -5.31 -11.31
N GLY A 82 14.62 -5.40 -10.60
CA GLY A 82 15.56 -4.29 -10.46
C GLY A 82 15.00 -3.12 -9.64
N THR A 83 13.99 -3.38 -8.79
CA THR A 83 13.39 -2.40 -7.91
C THR A 83 14.09 -2.41 -6.56
N ASN A 84 14.49 -1.25 -6.05
CA ASN A 84 14.98 -1.15 -4.67
C ASN A 84 13.83 -1.01 -3.69
N ILE A 85 13.82 -1.83 -2.65
CA ILE A 85 12.93 -1.65 -1.49
C ILE A 85 13.72 -0.95 -0.40
N SER A 86 13.16 0.13 0.14
CA SER A 86 13.65 0.76 1.36
C SER A 86 12.58 0.64 2.43
N LEU A 87 12.86 -0.12 3.48
CA LEU A 87 11.96 -0.22 4.62
C LEU A 87 12.08 1.05 5.47
N SER A 88 10.96 1.72 5.73
CA SER A 88 10.93 2.86 6.64
C SER A 88 11.35 2.40 8.05
N THR A 89 12.06 3.26 8.77
CA THR A 89 12.25 3.06 10.21
C THR A 89 11.04 3.65 10.93
N ALA A 90 10.62 3.05 12.04
CA ALA A 90 9.45 3.47 12.82
C ALA A 90 9.50 4.93 13.35
N TYR A 91 10.57 5.69 13.04
CA TYR A 91 10.86 7.01 13.61
C TYR A 91 11.68 7.90 12.64
N HIS A 92 11.27 8.07 11.39
CA HIS A 92 11.80 9.15 10.53
C HIS A 92 10.70 9.87 9.70
N PRO A 93 9.89 10.75 10.33
CA PRO A 93 8.79 11.47 9.67
C PRO A 93 9.23 12.51 8.61
N GLN A 94 10.54 12.81 8.52
CA GLN A 94 11.01 13.94 7.70
C GLN A 94 11.08 13.66 6.20
N THR A 95 11.10 12.39 5.76
CA THR A 95 11.26 12.05 4.34
C THR A 95 9.96 11.58 3.66
N ASP A 96 8.90 11.27 4.41
CA ASP A 96 7.66 10.72 3.86
C ASP A 96 6.38 11.44 4.31
N GLY A 97 6.48 12.64 4.88
CA GLY A 97 5.32 13.42 5.33
C GLY A 97 4.28 13.74 4.25
N LEU A 98 4.60 13.61 2.95
CA LEU A 98 3.60 13.71 1.87
C LEU A 98 2.73 12.46 1.77
N SER A 99 3.32 11.27 1.79
CA SER A 99 2.54 10.04 1.72
C SER A 99 1.79 9.81 3.03
N GLU A 100 2.40 10.12 4.18
CA GLU A 100 1.74 10.07 5.49
C GLU A 100 0.50 10.98 5.55
N ARG A 101 0.60 12.22 5.07
CA ARG A 101 -0.56 13.14 5.02
C ARG A 101 -1.66 12.62 4.09
N MET A 102 -1.30 12.06 2.94
CA MET A 102 -2.26 11.48 2.00
C MET A 102 -2.96 10.25 2.60
N ILE A 103 -2.21 9.35 3.24
CA ILE A 103 -2.75 8.17 3.92
C ILE A 103 -3.69 8.60 5.05
N LYS A 104 -3.30 9.59 5.86
CA LYS A 104 -4.16 10.12 6.93
C LYS A 104 -5.44 10.74 6.40
N THR A 105 -5.35 11.48 5.30
CA THR A 105 -6.53 12.09 4.64
C THR A 105 -7.48 10.99 4.16
N LEU A 106 -6.94 9.93 3.55
CA LEU A 106 -7.75 8.78 3.13
C LEU A 106 -8.42 8.09 4.32
N GLU A 107 -7.68 7.79 5.38
CA GLU A 107 -8.21 7.11 6.56
C GLU A 107 -9.36 7.93 7.19
N ASP A 108 -9.19 9.26 7.28
CA ASP A 108 -10.25 10.15 7.75
C ASP A 108 -11.45 10.19 6.80
N MET A 109 -11.24 10.16 5.49
CA MET A 109 -12.33 10.08 4.51
C MET A 109 -13.11 8.77 4.65
N ILE A 110 -12.42 7.62 4.73
CA ILE A 110 -13.07 6.31 4.90
C ILE A 110 -13.82 6.27 6.23
N ARG A 111 -13.22 6.76 7.32
CA ARG A 111 -13.87 6.83 8.64
C ARG A 111 -15.14 7.68 8.60
N ARG A 112 -15.10 8.84 7.95
CA ARG A 112 -16.28 9.72 7.80
C ARG A 112 -17.35 9.09 6.93
N PHE A 113 -16.96 8.46 5.82
CA PHE A 113 -17.88 7.74 4.94
C PHE A 113 -18.61 6.62 5.70
N CYS A 114 -17.88 5.79 6.45
CA CYS A 114 -18.47 4.72 7.25
C CYS A 114 -19.33 5.25 8.42
N ALA A 115 -18.97 6.38 9.04
CA ALA A 115 -19.70 6.93 10.17
C ALA A 115 -20.98 7.70 9.77
N TYR A 116 -20.97 8.37 8.62
CA TYR A 116 -22.02 9.32 8.23
C TYR A 116 -22.73 8.97 6.90
N GLY A 117 -22.27 7.95 6.16
CA GLY A 117 -22.93 7.45 4.95
C GLY A 117 -23.04 8.44 3.79
N LEU A 118 -22.10 9.38 3.68
CA LEU A 118 -22.03 10.39 2.61
C LEU A 118 -21.70 9.79 1.25
#